data_AF-A0A7V0JEJ5-F1
#
_entry.id   AF-A0A7V0JEJ5-F1
#
_cell.length_a   1.000
_cell.length_b   1.000
_cell.length_c   1.000
_cell.angle_alpha   90.00
_cell.angle_beta   90.00
_cell.angle_gamma   90.00
#
_symmetry.space_group_name_H-M   'P 1'
#
loop_
_entity.id
_entity.type
_entity.pdbx_description
1 polymer ?
#
loop_
_entity_poly.entity_id
_entity_poly.type
_entity_poly.pdbx_seq_one_letter_code
_entity_poly.pdbx_strand_id
1 'polypeptide(L)'
;MTDKKHDIKTLPLKERKEEIVALARQYIKLAEEQVGTELKEMSKDAEEYLLTYNWPGDEKELEIAVKKACILSDGPVLETEDFELKHRKARSIGRFVESRLKGFMRNIKHFEKFNLFDMVIPEVEKSLILMVMKETRGNQIKAAKLLGINRNTLRSKIKKLGIKVKS
;
A
#
# COMPACT_ATOMS: atom_id res chain seq x y z
N MET A 1 16.00 30.62 24.21
CA MET A 1 16.03 29.68 25.33
C MET A 1 14.75 28.87 25.30
N THR A 2 14.93 27.59 24.99
CA THR A 2 14.14 26.40 25.40
C THR A 2 12.63 26.42 25.15
N ASP A 3 12.12 25.78 24.09
CA ASP A 3 12.00 24.32 23.90
C ASP A 3 10.75 23.75 24.61
N LYS A 4 9.81 23.26 23.78
CA LYS A 4 8.83 22.22 24.11
C LYS A 4 8.09 21.83 22.82
N LYS A 5 8.84 21.16 21.92
CA LYS A 5 8.24 20.17 21.01
C LYS A 5 7.50 19.17 21.90
N HIS A 6 6.17 19.26 21.94
CA HIS A 6 5.38 18.21 22.57
C HIS A 6 5.46 17.00 21.65
N ASP A 7 6.33 16.06 22.02
CA ASP A 7 6.22 14.65 21.68
C ASP A 7 4.87 14.16 22.23
N ILE A 8 3.81 14.34 21.44
CA ILE A 8 2.55 13.67 21.70
C ILE A 8 2.76 12.24 21.21
N LYS A 9 3.09 11.34 22.13
CA LYS A 9 2.85 9.90 21.94
C LYS A 9 1.35 9.73 21.70
N THR A 10 0.94 9.76 20.44
CA THR A 10 -0.39 9.33 20.02
C THR A 10 -0.58 7.90 20.51
N LEU A 11 -1.66 7.66 21.24
CA LEU A 11 -1.98 6.33 21.73
C LEU A 11 -2.13 5.38 20.53
N PRO A 12 -1.63 4.13 20.61
CA PRO A 12 -1.79 3.16 19.53
C PRO A 12 -3.26 3.02 19.16
N LEU A 13 -3.58 2.89 17.88
CA LEU A 13 -4.95 2.86 17.35
C LEU A 13 -5.84 1.80 18.04
N LYS A 14 -5.25 0.71 18.56
CA LYS A 14 -5.94 -0.31 19.36
C LYS A 14 -6.63 0.24 20.64
N GLU A 15 -6.11 1.34 21.18
CA GLU A 15 -6.62 2.01 22.39
C GLU A 15 -7.67 3.08 22.06
N ARG A 16 -7.81 3.43 20.76
CA ARG A 16 -8.74 4.45 20.23
C ARG A 16 -9.80 3.80 19.31
N LYS A 17 -10.53 2.83 19.85
CA LYS A 17 -11.50 2.01 19.08
C LYS A 17 -12.54 2.85 18.33
N GLU A 18 -13.02 3.93 18.94
CA GLU A 18 -13.99 4.85 18.34
C GLU A 18 -13.42 5.59 17.11
N GLU A 19 -12.11 5.80 17.05
CA GLU A 19 -11.43 6.44 15.93
C GLU A 19 -11.21 5.49 14.75
N ILE A 20 -11.12 4.17 14.98
CA ILE A 20 -10.88 3.17 13.91
C ILE A 20 -11.93 3.28 12.81
N VAL A 21 -13.22 3.28 13.19
CA VAL A 21 -14.33 3.33 12.22
C VAL A 21 -14.40 4.70 11.54
N ALA A 22 -14.20 5.79 12.30
CA ALA A 22 -14.20 7.13 11.75
C ALA A 22 -13.07 7.35 10.72
N LEU A 23 -11.85 6.91 11.05
CA LEU A 23 -10.69 6.96 10.17
C LEU A 23 -10.88 6.07 8.95
N ALA A 24 -11.43 4.86 9.12
CA ALA A 24 -11.73 3.98 7.99
C ALA A 24 -12.68 4.66 7.00
N ARG A 25 -13.77 5.28 7.47
CA ARG A 25 -14.69 6.04 6.61
C ARG A 25 -14.01 7.22 5.92
N GLN A 26 -13.11 7.93 6.61
CA GLN A 26 -12.30 8.98 5.99
C GLN A 26 -11.38 8.43 4.89
N TYR A 27 -10.73 7.29 5.10
CA TYR A 27 -9.87 6.67 4.11
C TYR A 27 -10.63 6.13 2.90
N ILE A 28 -11.87 5.67 3.06
CA ILE A 28 -12.74 5.30 1.93
C ILE A 28 -13.01 6.52 1.06
N LYS A 29 -13.40 7.65 1.68
CA LYS A 29 -13.62 8.90 0.95
C LYS A 29 -12.35 9.37 0.23
N LEU A 30 -11.19 9.27 0.90
CA LEU A 30 -9.91 9.58 0.27
C LEU A 30 -9.57 8.62 -0.88
N ALA A 31 -9.96 7.35 -0.80
CA ALA A 31 -9.76 6.38 -1.88
C ALA A 31 -10.62 6.74 -3.10
N GLU A 32 -11.88 7.15 -2.89
CA GLU A 32 -12.76 7.68 -3.94
C GLU A 32 -12.14 8.92 -4.61
N GLU A 33 -11.76 9.93 -3.85
CA GLU A 33 -11.16 11.17 -4.37
C GLU A 33 -9.82 10.96 -5.08
N GLN A 34 -8.98 10.01 -4.64
CA GLN A 34 -7.61 9.83 -5.14
C GLN A 34 -7.47 8.75 -6.20
N VAL A 35 -8.28 7.70 -6.13
CA VAL A 35 -8.17 6.49 -6.98
C VAL A 35 -9.34 6.41 -7.97
N GLY A 36 -10.44 7.14 -7.74
CA GLY A 36 -11.61 7.13 -8.61
C GLY A 36 -12.47 5.88 -8.46
N THR A 37 -12.39 5.21 -7.30
CA THR A 37 -13.31 4.11 -6.96
C THR A 37 -14.69 4.67 -6.63
N GLU A 38 -15.77 3.93 -6.90
CA GLU A 38 -17.10 4.31 -6.41
C GLU A 38 -17.11 4.43 -4.88
N LEU A 39 -17.90 5.36 -4.35
CA LEU A 39 -18.04 5.52 -2.89
C LEU A 39 -18.63 4.23 -2.32
N LYS A 40 -17.89 3.60 -1.41
CA LYS A 40 -18.31 2.36 -0.76
C LYS A 40 -18.72 2.62 0.68
N GLU A 41 -19.68 1.85 1.18
CA GLU A 41 -19.99 1.80 2.60
C GLU A 41 -19.39 0.54 3.21
N MET A 42 -19.18 0.51 4.52
CA MET A 42 -18.79 -0.72 5.21
C MET A 42 -20.03 -1.40 5.77
N SER A 43 -20.09 -2.73 5.67
CA SER A 43 -21.10 -3.48 6.42
C SER A 43 -20.83 -3.39 7.93
N LYS A 44 -21.87 -3.58 8.74
CA LYS A 44 -21.73 -3.57 10.21
C LYS A 44 -20.74 -4.63 10.69
N ASP A 45 -20.77 -5.80 10.06
CA ASP A 45 -19.85 -6.89 10.36
C ASP A 45 -18.40 -6.50 10.06
N ALA A 46 -18.17 -5.75 8.98
CA ALA A 46 -16.84 -5.21 8.66
C ALA A 46 -16.38 -4.18 9.69
N GLU A 47 -17.24 -3.28 10.15
CA GLU A 47 -16.90 -2.31 11.20
C GLU A 47 -16.52 -3.01 12.52
N GLU A 48 -17.33 -3.98 12.96
CA GLU A 48 -17.04 -4.80 14.13
C GLU A 48 -15.72 -5.56 13.95
N TYR A 49 -15.46 -6.09 12.76
CA TYR A 49 -14.22 -6.77 12.45
C TYR A 49 -12.99 -5.89 12.61
N LEU A 50 -13.02 -4.64 12.12
CA LEU A 50 -11.94 -3.67 12.27
C LEU A 50 -11.65 -3.35 13.75
N LEU A 51 -12.67 -3.36 14.60
CA LEU A 51 -12.55 -3.14 16.06
C LEU A 51 -11.91 -4.32 16.80
N THR A 52 -11.97 -5.53 16.23
CA THR A 52 -11.32 -6.72 16.82
C THR A 52 -9.84 -6.85 16.51
N TYR A 53 -9.30 -6.02 15.60
CA TYR A 53 -7.92 -6.09 15.15
C TYR A 53 -7.01 -5.12 15.92
N ASN A 54 -5.75 -5.53 16.14
CA ASN A 54 -4.82 -4.81 17.02
C ASN A 54 -3.99 -3.72 16.31
N TRP A 55 -4.13 -3.56 14.99
CA TRP A 55 -3.46 -2.54 14.17
C TRP A 55 -1.98 -2.30 14.54
N PRO A 56 -1.10 -3.31 14.44
CA PRO A 56 0.32 -3.17 14.80
C PRO A 56 1.07 -2.09 14.00
N GLY A 57 0.59 -1.72 12.80
CA GLY A 57 1.09 -0.61 11.99
C GLY A 57 0.26 0.68 12.12
N ASP A 58 -0.59 0.78 13.15
CA ASP A 58 -1.34 1.98 13.54
C ASP A 58 -2.22 2.52 12.40
N GLU A 59 -2.40 3.84 12.31
CA GLU A 59 -3.20 4.51 11.28
C GLU A 59 -2.78 4.17 9.83
N LYS A 60 -1.46 3.98 9.59
CA LYS A 60 -0.95 3.63 8.26
C LYS A 60 -1.38 2.25 7.79
N GLU A 61 -1.46 1.29 8.71
CA GLU A 61 -1.94 -0.05 8.36
C GLU A 61 -3.44 -0.02 8.04
N LEU A 62 -4.22 0.72 8.82
CA LEU A 62 -5.63 0.95 8.55
C LEU A 62 -5.86 1.62 7.19
N GLU A 63 -5.13 2.69 6.90
CA GLU A 63 -5.21 3.40 5.63
C GLU A 63 -4.95 2.44 4.45
N ILE A 64 -3.89 1.64 4.53
CA ILE A 64 -3.53 0.69 3.47
C ILE A 64 -4.59 -0.40 3.33
N ALA A 65 -5.11 -0.94 4.44
CA ALA A 65 -6.13 -1.98 4.43
C ALA A 65 -7.43 -1.48 3.78
N VAL A 66 -7.90 -0.30 4.18
CA VAL A 66 -9.11 0.32 3.65
C VAL A 66 -8.97 0.66 2.18
N LYS A 67 -7.87 1.32 1.78
CA LYS A 67 -7.62 1.63 0.36
C LYS A 67 -7.60 0.38 -0.51
N LYS A 68 -7.01 -0.72 0.00
CA LYS A 68 -7.02 -2.02 -0.69
C LYS A 68 -8.43 -2.60 -0.80
N ALA A 69 -9.20 -2.57 0.28
CA ALA A 69 -10.58 -3.04 0.29
C ALA A 69 -11.42 -2.27 -0.75
N CYS A 70 -11.26 -0.95 -0.87
CA CYS A 70 -11.93 -0.14 -1.90
C CYS A 70 -11.56 -0.54 -3.33
N ILE A 71 -10.29 -0.87 -3.58
CA ILE A 71 -9.77 -1.20 -4.92
C ILE A 71 -10.16 -2.63 -5.34
N LEU A 72 -10.22 -3.56 -4.39
CA LEU A 72 -10.29 -5.01 -4.67
C LEU A 72 -11.68 -5.63 -4.46
N SER A 73 -12.62 -4.91 -3.86
CA SER A 73 -13.99 -5.37 -3.68
C SER A 73 -14.83 -5.09 -4.93
N ASP A 74 -15.74 -6.02 -5.24
CA ASP A 74 -16.74 -5.85 -6.28
C ASP A 74 -18.06 -5.39 -5.62
N GLY A 75 -18.56 -4.22 -5.99
CA GLY A 75 -19.82 -3.66 -5.45
C GLY A 75 -19.66 -2.51 -4.44
N PRO A 76 -20.78 -1.90 -3.98
CA PRO A 76 -20.80 -0.67 -3.19
C PRO A 76 -20.63 -0.88 -1.67
N VAL A 77 -20.61 -2.13 -1.20
CA VAL A 77 -20.49 -2.46 0.23
C VAL A 77 -19.21 -3.26 0.45
N LEU A 78 -18.37 -2.81 1.37
CA LEU A 78 -17.18 -3.50 1.85
C LEU A 78 -17.58 -4.48 2.95
N GLU A 79 -17.38 -5.76 2.67
CA GLU A 79 -17.65 -6.83 3.61
C GLU A 79 -16.39 -7.20 4.41
N THR A 80 -16.57 -7.96 5.48
CA THR A 80 -15.46 -8.45 6.32
C THR A 80 -14.35 -9.13 5.50
N GLU A 81 -14.75 -9.83 4.44
CA GLU A 81 -13.88 -10.54 3.50
C GLU A 81 -12.99 -9.63 2.66
N ASP A 82 -13.37 -8.36 2.48
CA ASP A 82 -12.59 -7.35 1.76
C ASP A 82 -11.46 -6.79 2.61
N PHE A 83 -11.62 -6.83 3.94
CA PHE A 83 -10.60 -6.38 4.88
C PHE A 83 -9.61 -7.49 5.21
N GLU A 84 -9.99 -8.76 5.15
CA GLU A 84 -9.15 -9.97 5.22
C GLU A 84 -7.88 -9.84 6.13
N LEU A 85 -8.04 -9.22 7.30
CA LEU A 85 -6.93 -8.88 8.21
C LEU A 85 -6.39 -10.12 8.93
N LYS A 86 -7.27 -11.08 9.25
CA LYS A 86 -6.95 -12.37 9.90
C LYS A 86 -6.45 -13.42 8.92
N HIS A 87 -7.02 -13.43 7.72
CA HIS A 87 -6.51 -14.20 6.61
C HIS A 87 -5.88 -13.22 5.64
N ARG A 88 -4.61 -12.89 5.87
CA ARG A 88 -3.77 -12.22 4.89
C ARG A 88 -3.90 -12.83 3.48
N LYS A 89 -4.48 -14.05 3.33
CA LYS A 89 -4.39 -15.22 2.43
C LYS A 89 -5.24 -15.26 1.13
N ALA A 90 -6.23 -14.40 0.83
CA ALA A 90 -6.82 -14.38 -0.52
C ALA A 90 -6.41 -13.21 -1.43
N ARG A 91 -6.23 -11.96 -0.95
CA ARG A 91 -5.98 -10.80 -1.86
C ARG A 91 -4.76 -9.89 -1.57
N SER A 92 -3.62 -10.44 -1.15
CA SER A 92 -2.40 -9.66 -0.86
C SER A 92 -1.41 -9.63 -2.04
N ILE A 93 -1.03 -8.42 -2.48
CA ILE A 93 0.11 -8.18 -3.39
C ILE A 93 1.35 -8.94 -2.90
N GLY A 94 1.58 -8.98 -1.58
CA GLY A 94 2.70 -9.69 -0.98
C GLY A 94 2.70 -11.18 -1.30
N ARG A 95 1.53 -11.83 -1.31
CA ARG A 95 1.41 -13.26 -1.66
C ARG A 95 1.50 -13.52 -3.14
N PHE A 96 0.94 -12.62 -3.95
CA PHE A 96 1.12 -12.68 -5.40
C PHE A 96 2.61 -12.64 -5.74
N VAL A 97 3.33 -11.67 -5.17
CA VAL A 97 4.78 -11.54 -5.31
C VAL A 97 5.49 -12.78 -4.75
N GLU A 98 5.14 -13.25 -3.55
CA GLU A 98 5.73 -14.45 -2.95
C GLU A 98 5.56 -15.70 -3.83
N SER A 99 4.37 -15.92 -4.41
CA SER A 99 4.08 -17.03 -5.31
C SER A 99 4.94 -16.97 -6.58
N ARG A 100 5.06 -15.78 -7.19
CA ARG A 100 5.91 -15.56 -8.37
C ARG A 100 7.39 -15.75 -8.05
N LEU A 101 7.86 -15.24 -6.91
CA LEU A 101 9.25 -15.40 -6.45
C LEU A 101 9.58 -16.85 -6.14
N LYS A 102 8.69 -17.60 -5.48
CA LYS A 102 8.86 -19.04 -5.26
C LYS A 102 9.02 -19.81 -6.57
N GLY A 103 8.23 -19.46 -7.59
CA GLY A 103 8.36 -20.03 -8.94
C GLY A 103 9.70 -19.71 -9.60
N PHE A 104 10.15 -18.46 -9.52
CA PHE A 104 11.46 -18.03 -10.05
C PHE A 104 12.63 -18.73 -9.33
N MET A 105 12.59 -18.77 -8.00
CA MET A 105 13.66 -19.33 -7.16
C MET A 105 13.81 -20.85 -7.30
N ARG A 106 12.75 -21.58 -7.68
CA ARG A 106 12.83 -23.04 -7.91
C ARG A 106 13.90 -23.46 -8.92
N ASN A 107 14.25 -22.57 -9.85
CA ASN A 107 15.23 -22.84 -10.91
C ASN A 107 16.64 -22.36 -10.57
N ILE A 108 16.84 -21.67 -9.44
CA ILE A 108 18.15 -21.17 -9.02
C ILE A 108 18.81 -22.21 -8.12
N LYS A 109 19.90 -22.81 -8.61
CA LYS A 109 20.80 -23.63 -7.80
C LYS A 109 21.86 -22.69 -7.18
N HIS A 110 22.09 -22.79 -5.87
CA HIS A 110 23.02 -21.96 -5.09
C HIS A 110 22.57 -20.52 -4.80
N PHE A 111 21.42 -20.35 -4.13
CA PHE A 111 20.88 -19.04 -3.74
C PHE A 111 21.81 -18.27 -2.79
N GLU A 112 22.64 -18.97 -2.02
CA GLU A 112 23.61 -18.41 -1.07
C GLU A 112 24.69 -17.54 -1.74
N LYS A 113 24.89 -17.66 -3.06
CA LYS A 113 25.88 -16.89 -3.81
C LYS A 113 25.33 -15.57 -4.36
N PHE A 114 24.04 -15.32 -4.25
CA PHE A 114 23.39 -14.14 -4.81
C PHE A 114 22.91 -13.18 -3.73
N ASN A 115 23.17 -11.89 -3.92
CA ASN A 115 22.42 -10.87 -3.20
C ASN A 115 21.02 -10.74 -3.82
N LEU A 116 20.08 -11.53 -3.31
CA LEU A 116 18.69 -11.56 -3.80
C LEU A 116 18.02 -10.19 -3.71
N PHE A 117 18.38 -9.37 -2.72
CA PHE A 117 17.81 -8.04 -2.57
C PHE A 117 18.20 -7.16 -3.77
N ASP A 118 19.49 -7.09 -4.08
CA ASP A 118 20.00 -6.30 -5.20
C ASP A 118 19.58 -6.85 -6.57
N MET A 119 19.26 -8.14 -6.65
CA MET A 119 18.77 -8.76 -7.87
C MET A 119 17.27 -8.50 -8.12
N VAL A 120 16.43 -8.62 -7.09
CA VAL A 120 14.97 -8.64 -7.24
C VAL A 120 14.34 -7.26 -7.08
N ILE A 121 14.78 -6.49 -6.07
CA ILE A 121 14.12 -5.23 -5.72
C ILE A 121 14.21 -4.20 -6.86
N PRO A 122 15.35 -4.01 -7.53
CA PRO A 122 15.43 -3.09 -8.67
C PRO A 122 14.45 -3.44 -9.79
N GLU A 123 14.21 -4.73 -10.08
CA GLU A 123 13.31 -5.17 -11.14
C GLU A 123 11.83 -4.95 -10.80
N VAL A 124 11.45 -5.23 -9.55
CA VAL A 124 10.09 -4.94 -9.06
C VAL A 124 9.85 -3.43 -9.07
N GLU A 125 10.81 -2.65 -8.57
CA GLU A 125 10.72 -1.19 -8.53
C GLU A 125 10.66 -0.58 -9.93
N LYS A 126 11.51 -1.04 -10.85
CA LYS A 126 11.52 -0.60 -12.24
C LYS A 126 10.18 -0.86 -12.93
N SER A 127 9.61 -2.05 -12.72
CA SER A 127 8.31 -2.44 -13.28
C SER A 127 7.19 -1.52 -12.78
N LEU A 128 7.15 -1.24 -11.47
CA LEU A 128 6.15 -0.35 -10.88
C LEU A 128 6.30 1.08 -11.39
N ILE A 129 7.53 1.62 -11.42
CA ILE A 129 7.79 2.98 -11.91
C ILE A 129 7.41 3.09 -13.38
N LEU A 130 7.75 2.12 -14.23
CA LEU A 130 7.38 2.13 -15.65
C LEU A 130 5.86 2.16 -15.86
N MET A 131 5.12 1.33 -15.11
CA MET A 131 3.65 1.31 -15.14
C MET A 131 3.08 2.71 -14.83
N VAL A 132 3.51 3.30 -13.71
CA VAL A 132 3.02 4.62 -13.28
C VAL A 132 3.45 5.74 -14.24
N MET A 133 4.67 5.68 -14.77
CA MET A 133 5.13 6.65 -15.77
C MET A 133 4.33 6.57 -17.07
N LYS A 134 3.90 5.38 -17.48
CA LYS A 134 3.02 5.19 -18.64
C LYS A 134 1.63 5.76 -18.37
N GLU A 135 1.04 5.43 -17.23
CA GLU A 135 -0.28 5.91 -16.82
C GLU A 135 -0.34 7.44 -16.75
N THR A 136 0.72 8.04 -16.21
CA THR A 136 0.85 9.50 -16.09
C THR A 136 1.40 10.18 -17.36
N ARG A 137 1.55 9.44 -18.46
CA ARG A 137 2.08 9.92 -19.75
C ARG A 137 3.39 10.70 -19.61
N GLY A 138 4.31 10.18 -18.80
CA GLY A 138 5.61 10.78 -18.55
C GLY A 138 5.65 11.93 -17.54
N ASN A 139 4.51 12.31 -16.94
CA ASN A 139 4.47 13.39 -15.95
C ASN A 139 5.04 12.94 -14.61
N GLN A 140 6.33 13.23 -14.38
CA GLN A 140 7.05 12.83 -13.16
C GLN A 140 6.48 13.43 -11.85
N ILE A 141 5.80 14.59 -11.91
CA ILE A 141 5.18 15.17 -10.71
C ILE A 141 3.96 14.34 -10.31
N LYS A 142 3.09 14.03 -11.28
CA LYS A 142 1.92 13.16 -11.07
C LYS A 142 2.34 11.74 -10.68
N ALA A 143 3.37 11.20 -11.34
CA ALA A 143 3.91 9.88 -11.04
C ALA A 143 4.45 9.78 -9.61
N ALA A 144 5.22 10.78 -9.16
CA ALA A 144 5.75 10.82 -7.80
C ALA A 144 4.63 10.87 -6.76
N LYS A 145 3.57 11.66 -7.02
CA LYS A 145 2.37 11.70 -6.17
C LYS A 145 1.68 10.34 -6.10
N LEU A 146 1.46 9.68 -7.25
CA LEU A 146 0.80 8.37 -7.31
C LEU A 146 1.62 7.27 -6.63
N LEU A 147 2.94 7.32 -6.75
CA LEU A 147 3.87 6.41 -6.06
C LEU A 147 4.02 6.73 -4.57
N GLY A 148 3.51 7.86 -4.07
CA GLY A 148 3.66 8.28 -2.69
C GLY A 148 5.10 8.65 -2.29
N ILE A 149 5.93 9.08 -3.24
CA ILE A 149 7.35 9.43 -2.99
C ILE A 149 7.66 10.86 -3.43
N ASN A 150 8.75 11.42 -2.89
CA ASN A 150 9.25 12.71 -3.33
C ASN A 150 9.70 12.66 -4.80
N ARG A 151 9.42 13.71 -5.58
CA ARG A 151 9.84 13.85 -6.99
C ARG A 151 11.35 13.64 -7.18
N ASN A 152 12.19 14.16 -6.28
CA ASN A 152 13.64 13.99 -6.33
C ASN A 152 14.03 12.52 -6.12
N THR A 153 13.33 11.80 -5.24
CA THR A 153 13.49 10.36 -5.04
C THR A 153 13.13 9.60 -6.31
N LEU A 154 12.00 9.91 -6.94
CA LEU A 154 11.60 9.30 -8.21
C LEU A 154 12.64 9.55 -9.30
N ARG A 155 13.11 10.80 -9.46
CA ARG A 155 14.13 11.16 -10.45
C ARG A 155 15.43 10.39 -10.23
N SER A 156 15.87 10.27 -8.97
CA SER A 156 17.07 9.48 -8.61
C SER A 156 16.90 8.01 -8.98
N LYS A 157 15.74 7.42 -8.67
CA LYS A 157 15.40 6.03 -9.02
C LYS A 157 15.34 5.79 -10.52
N ILE A 158 14.70 6.67 -11.30
CA ILE A 158 14.66 6.60 -12.76
C ILE A 158 16.07 6.56 -13.34
N LYS A 159 16.97 7.43 -12.85
CA LYS A 159 18.38 7.45 -13.30
C LYS A 159 19.12 6.16 -12.92
N LYS A 160 19.00 5.73 -11.66
CA LYS A 160 19.68 4.52 -11.15
C LYS A 160 19.23 3.25 -11.87
N LEU A 161 17.94 3.15 -12.22
CA LEU A 161 17.34 1.98 -12.87
C LEU A 161 17.40 2.03 -14.40
N GLY A 162 17.99 3.08 -14.98
CA GLY A 162 18.14 3.24 -16.42
C GLY A 162 16.81 3.32 -17.17
N ILE A 163 15.76 3.87 -16.55
CA ILE A 163 14.42 3.94 -17.13
C ILE A 163 14.39 5.01 -18.23
N LYS A 164 14.17 4.59 -19.48
CA LYS A 164 13.94 5.48 -20.62
C LYS A 164 12.45 5.74 -20.75
N VAL A 165 12.01 6.89 -20.23
CA VAL A 165 10.63 7.36 -20.42
C VAL A 165 10.54 7.86 -21.86
N LYS A 166 9.77 7.17 -22.71
CA LYS A 166 9.42 7.73 -24.03
C LYS A 166 8.49 8.91 -23.78
N SER A 167 8.96 10.12 -24.13
CA SER A 167 8.16 11.33 -24.25
C SER A 167 7.21 11.22 -25.44
#